data_AF-A0A9N9HVL1-F1
#
_entry.id   AF-A0A9N9HVL1-F1
#
_cell.length_a   1.000
_cell.length_b   1.000
_cell.length_c   1.000
_cell.angle_alpha   90.00
_cell.angle_beta   90.00
_cell.angle_gamma   90.00
#
_symmetry.space_group_name_H-M   'P 1'
#
loop_
_entity.id
_entity.type
_entity.pdbx_description
1 polymer ?
#
loop_
_entity_poly.entity_id
_entity_poly.type
_entity_poly.pdbx_seq_one_letter_code
_entity_poly.pdbx_strand_id
1 'polypeptide(L)'
;KQSTKSKTYKTLTPEYLEWEAEINVAPELESKKNRRFQEKCILITQVLLGEKPIIEYRPPFLNGLELDAFFQKYQIALEVQGSQHRLHSTSWYKDVKKLEDVINRDRLKRCICQDNGIFLLEVWYDEKPEIVIPERVQKIKYRDRLVGEELLRRSIAKSSLSTAWLDDLMKEWEEINTQFIQIFSQA
;
A
#
# COMPACT_ATOMS: atom_id res chain seq x y z
N LYS A 1 -8.99 5.50 37.21
CA LYS A 1 -9.60 6.26 36.09
C LYS A 1 -8.63 6.24 34.91
N GLN A 2 -8.78 5.27 34.00
CA GLN A 2 -8.08 5.26 32.70
C GLN A 2 -9.17 5.32 31.63
N SER A 3 -9.15 6.39 30.83
CA SER A 3 -10.11 6.65 29.77
C SER A 3 -9.61 5.99 28.49
N THR A 4 -10.17 4.83 28.17
CA THR A 4 -10.12 4.23 26.83
C THR A 4 -10.98 5.08 25.89
N LYS A 5 -10.36 5.87 25.03
CA LYS A 5 -11.05 6.46 23.88
C LYS A 5 -10.68 5.67 22.64
N SER A 6 -11.47 4.64 22.33
CA SER A 6 -11.61 4.15 20.96
C SER A 6 -12.17 5.31 20.14
N LYS A 7 -11.37 5.94 19.30
CA LYS A 7 -11.89 6.87 18.29
C LYS A 7 -12.58 6.01 17.24
N THR A 8 -13.89 6.00 17.32
CA THR A 8 -14.82 5.33 16.43
C THR A 8 -14.63 5.85 15.01
N TYR A 9 -14.15 5.01 14.09
CA TYR A 9 -14.14 5.26 12.65
C TYR A 9 -15.59 5.17 12.13
N LYS A 10 -16.41 6.19 12.45
CA LYS A 10 -17.67 6.49 11.78
C LYS A 10 -17.28 7.48 10.68
N THR A 11 -17.35 7.17 9.39
CA THR A 11 -18.53 6.73 8.65
C THR A 11 -18.02 6.06 7.38
N LEU A 12 -18.22 4.74 7.25
CA LEU A 12 -18.00 4.05 5.97
C LEU A 12 -19.13 4.47 5.01
N THR A 13 -18.80 4.57 3.72
CA THR A 13 -19.72 5.09 2.69
C THR A 13 -21.00 4.23 2.59
N PRO A 14 -22.14 4.79 2.13
CA PRO A 14 -23.35 4.01 1.88
C PRO A 14 -23.10 2.78 0.98
N GLU A 15 -22.22 2.93 -0.01
CA GLU A 15 -21.75 1.85 -0.89
C GLU A 15 -21.09 0.70 -0.13
N TYR A 16 -20.32 0.99 0.93
CA TYR A 16 -19.72 -0.03 1.78
C TYR A 16 -20.76 -0.78 2.63
N LEU A 17 -21.73 -0.04 3.19
CA LEU A 17 -22.77 -0.61 4.06
C LEU A 17 -23.72 -1.54 3.29
N GLU A 18 -24.04 -1.18 2.04
CA GLU A 18 -24.86 -1.99 1.13
C GLU A 18 -24.12 -3.30 0.77
N TRP A 19 -22.83 -3.19 0.42
CA TRP A 19 -21.97 -4.35 0.14
C TRP A 19 -21.83 -5.30 1.35
N GLU A 20 -21.73 -4.77 2.57
CA GLU A 20 -21.63 -5.59 3.79
C GLU A 20 -22.92 -6.37 4.10
N ALA A 21 -24.09 -5.81 3.77
CA ALA A 21 -25.39 -6.45 3.99
C ALA A 21 -25.61 -7.67 3.08
N GLU A 22 -25.10 -7.63 1.84
CA GLU A 22 -25.22 -8.74 0.88
C GLU A 22 -24.38 -9.97 1.26
N ILE A 23 -23.31 -9.79 2.04
CA ILE A 23 -22.33 -10.84 2.35
C ILE A 23 -22.77 -11.77 3.47
N ASN A 24 -23.50 -11.25 4.46
CA ASN A 24 -23.86 -12.01 5.67
C ASN A 24 -24.88 -13.15 5.43
N VAL A 25 -25.31 -13.38 4.18
CA VAL A 25 -26.45 -14.24 3.85
C VAL A 25 -26.07 -15.66 3.40
N ALA A 26 -24.81 -15.97 3.04
CA ALA A 26 -24.49 -17.28 2.43
C ALA A 26 -23.21 -17.99 2.96
N PRO A 27 -23.28 -19.30 3.28
CA PRO A 27 -22.09 -20.12 3.48
C PRO A 27 -21.41 -20.41 2.13
N GLU A 28 -20.19 -19.93 1.94
CA GLU A 28 -19.52 -19.87 0.63
C GLU A 28 -18.22 -20.69 0.53
N LEU A 29 -17.89 -21.12 -0.70
CA LEU A 29 -16.62 -21.77 -1.08
C LEU A 29 -15.42 -20.85 -0.83
N GLU A 30 -14.30 -21.42 -0.37
CA GLU A 30 -13.10 -20.68 0.07
C GLU A 30 -12.46 -19.82 -1.04
N SER A 31 -12.50 -20.25 -2.30
CA SER A 31 -12.01 -19.46 -3.44
C SER A 31 -12.85 -18.20 -3.71
N LYS A 32 -14.17 -18.26 -3.47
CA LYS A 32 -15.06 -17.09 -3.57
C LYS A 32 -14.86 -16.13 -2.40
N LYS A 33 -14.57 -16.66 -1.21
CA LYS A 33 -14.22 -15.86 -0.02
C LYS A 33 -12.95 -15.03 -0.23
N ASN A 34 -11.92 -15.61 -0.83
CA ASN A 34 -10.66 -14.90 -1.09
C ASN A 34 -10.84 -13.75 -2.08
N ARG A 35 -11.59 -13.98 -3.18
CA ARG A 35 -11.90 -12.92 -4.15
C ARG A 35 -12.68 -11.76 -3.50
N ARG A 36 -13.73 -12.07 -2.73
CA ARG A 36 -14.51 -11.06 -2.02
C ARG A 36 -13.68 -10.27 -1.00
N PHE A 37 -12.77 -10.95 -0.30
CA PHE A 37 -11.86 -10.30 0.63
C PHE A 37 -10.90 -9.34 -0.09
N GLN A 38 -10.37 -9.74 -1.26
CA GLN A 38 -9.54 -8.89 -2.09
C GLN A 38 -10.30 -7.65 -2.57
N GLU A 39 -11.51 -7.84 -3.12
CA GLU A 39 -12.41 -6.75 -3.54
C GLU A 39 -12.69 -5.78 -2.39
N LYS A 40 -12.92 -6.32 -1.17
CA LYS A 40 -13.10 -5.49 0.04
C LYS A 40 -11.90 -4.61 0.34
N CYS A 41 -10.70 -5.18 0.30
CA CYS A 41 -9.47 -4.46 0.59
C CYS A 41 -9.23 -3.34 -0.45
N ILE A 42 -9.48 -3.64 -1.72
CA ILE A 42 -9.39 -2.68 -2.82
C ILE A 42 -10.35 -1.53 -2.60
N LEU A 43 -11.63 -1.81 -2.32
CA LEU A 43 -12.66 -0.79 -2.11
C LEU A 43 -12.35 0.13 -0.93
N ILE A 44 -11.97 -0.45 0.21
CA ILE A 44 -11.58 0.34 1.40
C ILE A 44 -10.41 1.26 1.06
N THR A 45 -9.39 0.74 0.38
CA THR A 45 -8.20 1.52 0.02
C THR A 45 -8.54 2.63 -0.98
N GLN A 46 -9.36 2.35 -1.99
CA GLN A 46 -9.87 3.32 -2.95
C GLN A 46 -10.62 4.47 -2.26
N VAL A 47 -11.53 4.16 -1.34
CA VAL A 47 -12.29 5.17 -0.58
C VAL A 47 -11.36 6.01 0.29
N LEU A 48 -10.38 5.40 0.95
CA LEU A 48 -9.44 6.11 1.83
C LEU A 48 -8.46 7.03 1.08
N LEU A 49 -8.07 6.64 -0.13
CA LEU A 49 -7.13 7.39 -0.96
C LEU A 49 -7.85 8.39 -1.90
N GLY A 50 -9.13 8.16 -2.20
CA GLY A 50 -9.89 8.95 -3.17
C GLY A 50 -9.35 8.77 -4.59
N GLU A 51 -8.78 7.59 -4.89
CA GLU A 51 -8.12 7.26 -6.15
C GLU A 51 -8.59 5.88 -6.63
N LYS A 52 -8.90 5.76 -7.92
CA LYS A 52 -9.19 4.46 -8.54
C LYS A 52 -7.87 3.69 -8.76
N PRO A 53 -7.80 2.43 -8.34
CA PRO A 53 -6.61 1.62 -8.54
C PRO A 53 -6.50 1.07 -9.96
N ILE A 54 -5.27 0.73 -10.34
CA ILE A 54 -4.99 -0.22 -11.42
C ILE A 54 -5.03 -1.63 -10.80
N ILE A 55 -6.00 -2.44 -11.17
CA ILE A 55 -6.17 -3.82 -10.69
C ILE A 55 -5.23 -4.75 -11.45
N GLU A 56 -4.72 -5.80 -10.78
CA GLU A 56 -3.85 -6.82 -11.40
C GLU A 56 -2.65 -6.16 -12.11
N TYR A 57 -1.98 -5.25 -11.38
CA TYR A 57 -0.93 -4.41 -11.95
C TYR A 57 0.37 -5.20 -12.17
N ARG A 58 0.78 -5.30 -13.44
CA ARG A 58 1.98 -6.03 -13.90
C ARG A 58 2.96 -5.11 -14.63
N PRO A 59 3.64 -4.19 -13.92
CA PRO A 59 4.62 -3.31 -14.54
C PRO A 59 5.87 -4.06 -14.99
N PRO A 60 6.59 -3.57 -16.02
CA PRO A 60 7.84 -4.17 -16.48
C PRO A 60 8.89 -4.36 -15.37
N PHE A 61 9.02 -3.38 -14.45
CA PHE A 61 9.99 -3.43 -13.35
C PHE A 61 9.72 -4.55 -12.33
N LEU A 62 8.52 -5.14 -12.33
CA LEU A 62 8.19 -6.29 -11.48
C LEU A 62 8.61 -7.63 -12.07
N ASN A 63 9.27 -7.66 -13.24
CA ASN A 63 9.83 -8.88 -13.84
C ASN A 63 8.81 -10.02 -13.96
N GLY A 64 7.58 -9.69 -14.38
CA GLY A 64 6.49 -10.65 -14.53
C GLY A 64 5.69 -10.95 -13.25
N LEU A 65 6.05 -10.34 -12.12
CA LEU A 65 5.22 -10.36 -10.91
C LEU A 65 4.03 -9.40 -11.05
N GLU A 66 2.98 -9.65 -10.26
CA GLU A 66 1.73 -8.88 -10.23
C GLU A 66 1.46 -8.34 -8.84
N LEU A 67 0.84 -7.18 -8.74
CA LEU A 67 0.23 -6.63 -7.52
C LEU A 67 -1.29 -6.63 -7.68
N ASP A 68 -2.02 -6.89 -6.59
CA ASP A 68 -3.48 -6.97 -6.65
C ASP A 68 -4.13 -5.64 -7.05
N ALA A 69 -3.61 -4.53 -6.51
CA ALA A 69 -4.02 -3.18 -6.90
C ALA A 69 -2.89 -2.16 -6.71
N PHE A 70 -2.85 -1.14 -7.56
CA PHE A 70 -1.87 -0.06 -7.48
C PHE A 70 -2.53 1.32 -7.56
N PHE A 71 -2.16 2.19 -6.62
CA PHE A 71 -2.64 3.56 -6.47
C PHE A 71 -1.49 4.51 -6.84
N GLN A 72 -1.48 4.93 -8.11
CA GLN A 72 -0.37 5.62 -8.74
C GLN A 72 -0.03 6.95 -8.07
N LYS A 73 -1.03 7.75 -7.69
CA LYS A 73 -0.80 9.07 -7.10
C LYS A 73 -0.06 8.99 -5.77
N TYR A 74 -0.39 7.97 -4.96
CA TYR A 74 0.23 7.79 -3.65
C TYR A 74 1.43 6.82 -3.68
N GLN A 75 1.74 6.23 -4.83
CA GLN A 75 2.75 5.17 -4.95
C GLN A 75 2.51 4.05 -3.93
N ILE A 76 1.24 3.63 -3.77
CA ILE A 76 0.86 2.54 -2.86
C ILE A 76 0.44 1.32 -3.68
N ALA A 77 1.04 0.18 -3.39
CA ALA A 77 0.63 -1.11 -3.91
C ALA A 77 -0.10 -1.89 -2.82
N LEU A 78 -1.24 -2.50 -3.13
CA LEU A 78 -1.99 -3.39 -2.24
C LEU A 78 -1.72 -4.85 -2.64
N GLU A 79 -1.44 -5.69 -1.66
CA GLU A 79 -1.25 -7.14 -1.83
C GLU A 79 -2.01 -7.89 -0.73
N VAL A 80 -2.91 -8.78 -1.13
CA VAL A 80 -3.81 -9.54 -0.27
C VAL A 80 -3.29 -10.96 -0.12
N GLN A 81 -2.89 -11.29 1.10
CA GLN A 81 -2.24 -12.54 1.44
C GLN A 81 -3.28 -13.59 1.90
N GLY A 82 -3.40 -14.69 1.15
CA GLY A 82 -4.33 -15.79 1.46
C GLY A 82 -3.88 -16.71 2.61
N SER A 83 -4.78 -17.57 3.10
CA SER A 83 -4.54 -18.56 4.18
C SER A 83 -3.39 -19.53 3.91
N GLN A 84 -3.21 -19.86 2.64
CA GLN A 84 -2.09 -20.65 2.13
C GLN A 84 -0.71 -20.03 2.40
N HIS A 85 -0.62 -18.72 2.64
CA HIS A 85 0.64 -18.07 3.03
C HIS A 85 0.91 -18.26 4.54
N ARG A 86 -0.11 -18.24 5.42
CA ARG A 86 0.10 -18.43 6.87
C ARG A 86 0.36 -19.88 7.28
N LEU A 87 -0.19 -20.86 6.56
CA LEU A 87 0.00 -22.29 6.82
C LEU A 87 1.42 -22.73 6.41
N HIS A 88 2.42 -22.08 7.01
CA HIS A 88 3.85 -22.33 6.89
C HIS A 88 4.29 -23.66 7.51
N SER A 89 3.40 -24.43 8.11
CA SER A 89 3.74 -25.73 8.67
C SER A 89 2.50 -26.60 8.79
N THR A 90 2.67 -27.86 8.42
CA THR A 90 1.77 -29.00 8.65
C THR A 90 0.81 -29.33 7.49
N SER A 91 1.22 -30.34 6.73
CA SER A 91 0.41 -31.25 5.91
C SER A 91 -0.05 -30.84 4.49
N TRP A 92 0.00 -29.58 4.05
CA TRP A 92 -0.48 -29.21 2.70
C TRP A 92 0.62 -29.02 1.64
N TYR A 93 1.77 -28.45 2.00
CA TYR A 93 2.95 -28.47 1.13
C TYR A 93 3.64 -29.83 1.28
N LYS A 94 3.48 -30.70 0.27
CA LYS A 94 4.27 -31.92 0.14
C LYS A 94 5.75 -31.64 -0.22
N ASP A 95 6.09 -30.38 -0.49
CA ASP A 95 7.32 -30.01 -1.20
C ASP A 95 7.91 -28.69 -0.67
N VAL A 96 9.04 -28.78 0.02
CA VAL A 96 9.75 -27.65 0.66
C VAL A 96 10.16 -26.59 -0.37
N LYS A 97 10.45 -27.01 -1.60
CA LYS A 97 10.89 -26.12 -2.68
C LYS A 97 9.82 -25.08 -3.06
N LYS A 98 8.55 -25.48 -3.11
CA LYS A 98 7.45 -24.56 -3.42
C LYS A 98 7.23 -23.52 -2.31
N LEU A 99 7.55 -23.87 -1.06
CA LEU A 99 7.48 -22.93 0.06
C LEU A 99 8.58 -21.87 -0.02
N GLU A 100 9.81 -22.29 -0.32
CA GLU A 100 10.93 -21.37 -0.55
C GLU A 100 10.65 -20.42 -1.71
N ASP A 101 10.07 -20.91 -2.80
CA ASP A 101 9.70 -20.08 -3.96
C ASP A 101 8.69 -18.99 -3.59
N VAL A 102 7.68 -19.29 -2.77
CA VAL A 102 6.69 -18.29 -2.31
C VAL A 102 7.35 -17.25 -1.41
N ILE A 103 8.17 -17.66 -0.45
CA ILE A 103 8.88 -16.75 0.47
C ILE A 103 9.82 -15.82 -0.33
N ASN A 104 10.56 -16.40 -1.28
CA ASN A 104 11.47 -15.64 -2.13
C ASN A 104 10.70 -14.66 -3.02
N ARG A 105 9.53 -15.05 -3.55
CA ARG A 105 8.67 -14.18 -4.35
C ARG A 105 8.15 -13.00 -3.55
N ASP A 106 7.64 -13.23 -2.34
CA ASP A 106 7.11 -12.18 -1.47
C ASP A 106 8.22 -11.22 -1.02
N ARG A 107 9.41 -11.76 -0.71
CA ARG A 107 10.60 -10.95 -0.43
C ARG A 107 11.02 -10.09 -1.63
N LEU A 108 11.03 -10.68 -2.83
CA LEU A 108 11.40 -9.99 -4.05
C LEU A 108 10.42 -8.86 -4.37
N LYS A 109 9.11 -9.08 -4.22
CA LYS A 109 8.09 -8.02 -4.36
C LYS A 109 8.36 -6.85 -3.43
N ARG A 110 8.65 -7.11 -2.14
CA ARG A 110 8.97 -6.05 -1.17
C ARG A 110 10.20 -5.26 -1.60
N CYS A 111 11.29 -5.92 -1.97
CA CYS A 111 12.51 -5.27 -2.43
C CYS A 111 12.25 -4.40 -3.66
N ILE A 112 11.63 -4.96 -4.71
CA ILE A 112 11.35 -4.21 -5.94
C ILE A 112 10.44 -3.00 -5.66
N CYS A 113 9.38 -3.16 -4.88
CA CYS A 113 8.51 -2.04 -4.54
C CYS A 113 9.29 -0.96 -3.80
N GLN A 114 10.09 -1.34 -2.80
CA GLN A 114 10.90 -0.40 -2.02
C GLN A 114 11.90 0.36 -2.89
N ASP A 115 12.60 -0.33 -3.79
CA ASP A 115 13.60 0.25 -4.68
C ASP A 115 12.97 1.23 -5.70
N ASN A 116 11.69 1.04 -6.02
CA ASN A 116 10.91 1.92 -6.89
C ASN A 116 10.12 3.01 -6.12
N GLY A 117 10.36 3.16 -4.81
CA GLY A 117 9.64 4.15 -4.00
C GLY A 117 8.15 3.84 -3.78
N ILE A 118 7.75 2.58 -3.98
CA ILE A 118 6.38 2.10 -3.82
C ILE A 118 6.19 1.55 -2.41
N PHE A 119 5.19 2.06 -1.70
CA PHE A 119 4.76 1.54 -0.42
C PHE A 119 3.89 0.31 -0.60
N LEU A 120 4.41 -0.86 -0.22
CA LEU A 120 3.65 -2.10 -0.25
C LEU A 120 2.77 -2.24 1.00
N LEU A 121 1.46 -2.29 0.79
CA LEU A 121 0.41 -2.52 1.78
C LEU A 121 -0.02 -3.98 1.71
N GLU A 122 0.58 -4.82 2.56
CA GLU A 122 0.20 -6.23 2.70
C GLU A 122 -0.99 -6.36 3.65
N VAL A 123 -2.04 -7.11 3.29
CA VAL A 123 -3.23 -7.39 4.13
C VAL A 123 -3.51 -8.88 4.15
N TRP A 124 -3.60 -9.48 5.34
CA TRP A 124 -3.86 -10.91 5.49
C TRP A 124 -5.36 -11.22 5.52
N TYR A 125 -5.76 -12.35 4.93
CA TYR A 125 -7.16 -12.81 4.85
C TYR A 125 -7.92 -12.90 6.20
N ASP A 126 -7.20 -13.09 7.31
CA ASP A 126 -7.75 -13.19 8.66
C ASP A 126 -7.65 -11.88 9.46
N GLU A 127 -7.10 -10.83 8.85
CA GLU A 127 -7.17 -9.47 9.39
C GLU A 127 -8.52 -8.83 9.12
N LYS A 128 -8.86 -7.81 9.91
CA LYS A 128 -10.02 -6.94 9.67
C LYS A 128 -9.58 -5.77 8.80
N PRO A 129 -9.85 -5.76 7.48
CA PRO A 129 -9.34 -4.75 6.56
C PRO A 129 -9.81 -3.33 6.91
N GLU A 130 -10.95 -3.19 7.56
CA GLU A 130 -11.51 -1.93 8.05
C GLU A 130 -10.67 -1.29 9.16
N ILE A 131 -9.80 -2.07 9.80
CA ILE A 131 -8.88 -1.61 10.85
C ILE A 131 -7.47 -1.50 10.28
N VAL A 132 -6.97 -2.58 9.68
CA VAL A 132 -5.55 -2.65 9.29
C VAL A 132 -5.21 -1.73 8.13
N ILE A 133 -6.10 -1.54 7.15
CA ILE A 133 -5.84 -0.67 6.00
C ILE A 133 -5.75 0.79 6.43
N PRO A 134 -6.74 1.39 7.14
CA PRO A 134 -6.62 2.76 7.61
C PRO A 134 -5.37 3.00 8.47
N GLU A 135 -5.06 2.08 9.40
CA GLU A 135 -3.88 2.23 10.27
C GLU A 135 -2.57 2.25 9.47
N ARG A 136 -2.41 1.34 8.51
CA ARG A 136 -1.20 1.26 7.68
C ARG A 136 -1.09 2.46 6.73
N VAL A 137 -2.19 2.88 6.09
CA VAL A 137 -2.23 4.07 5.23
C VAL A 137 -1.89 5.34 6.02
N GLN A 138 -2.41 5.49 7.24
CA GLN A 138 -2.07 6.63 8.11
C GLN A 138 -0.58 6.65 8.48
N LYS A 139 0.02 5.48 8.75
CA LYS A 139 1.47 5.38 9.03
C LYS A 139 2.32 5.82 7.83
N ILE A 140 1.92 5.45 6.61
CA ILE A 140 2.59 5.87 5.37
C ILE A 140 2.52 7.39 5.23
N LYS A 141 1.30 7.97 5.28
CA LYS A 141 1.09 9.42 5.17
C LYS A 141 1.85 10.21 6.25
N TYR A 142 1.92 9.70 7.48
CA TYR A 142 2.64 10.35 8.57
C TYR A 142 4.16 10.31 8.35
N ARG A 143 4.70 9.21 7.82
CA ARG A 143 6.12 9.10 7.47
C ARG A 143 6.50 10.13 6.41
N ASP A 144 5.72 10.23 5.33
CA ASP A 144 5.97 11.20 4.25
C ASP A 144 5.91 12.64 4.77
N ARG A 145 4.93 12.94 5.63
CA ARG A 145 4.81 14.27 6.26
C ARG A 145 6.02 14.60 7.14
N LEU A 146 6.51 13.66 7.95
CA LEU A 146 7.68 13.90 8.81
C LEU A 146 8.95 14.15 7.99
N VAL A 147 9.15 13.41 6.89
CA VAL A 147 10.26 13.65 5.98
C VAL A 147 10.14 15.04 5.37
N GLY A 148 8.93 15.44 4.92
CA GLY A 148 8.67 16.79 4.42
C GLY A 148 8.92 17.89 5.45
N GLU A 149 8.46 17.72 6.69
CA GLU A 149 8.68 18.67 7.79
C GLU A 149 10.16 18.79 8.17
N GLU A 150 10.91 17.69 8.18
CA GLU A 150 12.36 17.70 8.46
C GLU A 150 13.13 18.39 7.33
N LEU A 151 12.77 18.11 6.07
CA LEU A 151 13.35 18.82 4.92
C LEU A 151 13.02 20.32 4.99
N LEU A 152 11.76 20.68 5.28
CA LEU A 152 11.35 22.07 5.47
C LEU A 152 12.09 22.74 6.64
N ARG A 153 12.31 22.05 7.76
CA ARG A 153 13.08 22.58 8.90
C ARG A 153 14.54 22.84 8.54
N ARG A 154 15.18 21.89 7.85
CA ARG A 154 16.55 22.07 7.32
C ARG A 154 16.60 23.22 6.32
N SER A 155 15.58 23.35 5.49
CA SER A 155 15.42 24.45 4.54
C SER A 155 15.26 25.79 5.25
N ILE A 156 14.40 25.90 6.27
CA ILE A 156 14.20 27.11 7.06
C ILE A 156 15.46 27.51 7.83
N ALA A 157 16.19 26.53 8.39
CA ALA A 157 17.47 26.78 9.04
C ALA A 157 18.51 27.36 8.07
N LYS A 158 18.55 26.86 6.82
CA LYS A 158 19.39 27.40 5.74
C LYS A 158 18.87 28.74 5.19
N SER A 159 17.56 28.96 5.16
CA SER A 159 16.89 30.11 4.54
C SER A 159 16.74 31.33 5.46
N SER A 160 17.23 31.29 6.70
CA SER A 160 17.42 32.51 7.52
C SER A 160 18.32 33.58 6.84
N LEU A 161 18.81 33.30 5.62
CA LEU A 161 19.73 34.11 4.84
C LEU A 161 19.18 34.74 3.54
N SER A 162 18.05 34.30 2.94
CA SER A 162 17.41 34.94 1.75
C SER A 162 16.25 34.10 1.15
N THR A 163 15.28 34.73 0.47
CA THR A 163 14.19 34.06 -0.30
C THR A 163 14.53 33.75 -1.75
N ALA A 164 15.62 34.27 -2.32
CA ALA A 164 16.09 33.89 -3.67
C ALA A 164 16.41 32.39 -3.78
N TRP A 165 16.77 31.79 -2.64
CA TRP A 165 17.06 30.36 -2.53
C TRP A 165 15.82 29.47 -2.69
N LEU A 166 14.60 29.98 -2.48
CA LEU A 166 13.38 29.18 -2.71
C LEU A 166 13.17 28.92 -4.20
N ASP A 167 13.45 29.90 -5.06
CA ASP A 167 13.35 29.73 -6.51
C ASP A 167 14.43 28.77 -7.02
N ASP A 168 15.66 28.87 -6.51
CA ASP A 168 16.75 27.94 -6.83
C ASP A 168 16.46 26.52 -6.35
N LEU A 169 15.85 26.34 -5.17
CA LEU A 169 15.57 25.02 -4.63
C LEU A 169 14.37 24.36 -5.30
N MET A 170 13.35 25.13 -5.68
CA MET A 170 12.26 24.63 -6.52
C MET A 170 12.81 24.17 -7.88
N LYS A 171 13.78 24.90 -8.43
CA LYS A 171 14.46 24.55 -9.67
C LYS A 171 15.33 23.30 -9.54
N GLU A 172 16.11 23.17 -8.46
CA GLU A 172 16.89 21.95 -8.17
C GLU A 172 15.98 20.74 -7.97
N TRP A 173 14.86 20.90 -7.26
CA TRP A 173 13.90 19.81 -7.06
C TRP A 173 13.24 19.38 -8.37
N GLU A 174 12.85 20.34 -9.22
CA GLU A 174 12.31 20.07 -10.55
C GLU A 174 13.35 19.41 -11.46
N GLU A 175 14.62 19.82 -11.39
CA GLU A 175 15.73 19.22 -12.13
C GLU A 175 16.01 17.78 -11.67
N ILE A 176 16.06 17.52 -10.37
CA ILE A 176 16.25 16.18 -9.81
C ILE A 176 15.07 15.27 -10.20
N ASN A 177 13.84 15.76 -10.06
CA ASN A 177 12.64 15.01 -10.42
C ASN A 177 12.60 14.72 -11.94
N THR A 178 13.04 15.67 -12.77
CA THR A 178 13.13 15.50 -14.23
C THR A 178 14.22 14.51 -14.62
N GLN A 179 15.40 14.57 -13.99
CA GLN A 179 16.49 13.61 -14.20
C GLN A 179 16.09 12.21 -13.76
N PHE A 180 15.39 12.08 -12.63
CA PHE A 180 14.82 10.82 -12.17
C PHE A 180 13.87 10.25 -13.22
N ILE A 181 12.90 11.03 -13.70
CA ILE A 181 11.96 10.61 -14.76
C ILE A 181 12.68 10.25 -16.08
N GLN A 182 13.75 10.95 -16.45
CA GLN A 182 14.52 10.69 -17.68
C GLN A 182 15.36 9.41 -17.60
N ILE A 183 15.97 9.12 -16.45
CA ILE A 183 16.74 7.88 -16.23
C ILE A 183 15.84 6.65 -16.35
N PHE A 184 14.58 6.77 -15.93
CA PHE A 184 13.61 5.67 -15.94
C PHE A 184 12.71 5.61 -17.18
N SER A 185 12.86 6.53 -18.15
CA SER A 185 12.12 6.50 -19.42
C SER A 185 12.96 6.09 -20.64
N GLN A 186 14.25 5.81 -20.45
CA GLN A 186 15.17 5.33 -21.50
C GLN A 186 15.62 3.86 -21.32
N ALA A 187 14.95 3.09 -20.46
CA ALA A 187 15.18 1.65 -20.28
C ALA A 187 14.02 0.82 -20.87
#